data_AF-A0A2G2HED1-F1
#
_entry.id   AF-A0A2G2HED1-F1
#
_cell.length_a   1.000
_cell.length_b   1.000
_cell.length_c   1.000
_cell.angle_alpha   90.00
_cell.angle_beta   90.00
_cell.angle_gamma   90.00
#
_symmetry.space_group_name_H-M   'P 1'
#
loop_
_entity.id
_entity.type
_entity.pdbx_description
1 polymer ?
#
loop_
_entity_poly.entity_id
_entity_poly.type
_entity_poly.pdbx_seq_one_letter_code
_entity_poly.pdbx_strand_id
1 'polypeptide(L)'
;MKKLIPVFALVMLCFYSCKEETKKTKSKVVTPSERPITPPPDFNTLTGVVGGAHYICPQNCVGGTSSAQGTCPVCSTALAHNQGFHNTPNITTPTTTNPAVTNSAATPAPGPNLAGQYHYTCTNGCAGGGDTVGKCSSCAGDLTHNQAFHI
;
A
#
# COMPACT_ATOMS: atom_id res chain seq x y z
N MET A 1 5.32 13.91 65.07
CA MET A 1 4.52 12.67 64.84
C MET A 1 3.66 12.94 63.61
N LYS A 2 3.96 12.35 62.44
CA LYS A 2 3.14 11.29 61.79
C LYS A 2 1.65 11.67 61.84
N LYS A 3 0.92 11.96 60.77
CA LYS A 3 0.72 11.14 59.55
C LYS A 3 0.16 12.02 58.41
N LEU A 4 0.88 12.15 57.30
CA LEU A 4 0.44 12.87 56.10
C LEU A 4 0.66 11.99 54.86
N ILE A 5 0.35 10.69 54.99
CA ILE A 5 0.49 9.67 53.95
C ILE A 5 -0.64 8.68 54.19
N PRO A 6 -1.84 8.87 53.61
CA PRO A 6 -2.38 7.77 52.81
C PRO A 6 -3.35 8.21 51.68
N VAL A 7 -3.23 9.41 51.10
CA VAL A 7 -4.13 9.81 49.99
C VAL A 7 -3.60 9.36 48.62
N PHE A 8 -2.30 9.11 48.50
CA PHE A 8 -1.68 8.72 47.22
C PHE A 8 -1.82 7.22 46.87
N ALA A 9 -2.32 6.39 47.78
CA ALA A 9 -2.45 4.95 47.58
C ALA A 9 -3.80 4.50 46.97
N LEU A 10 -4.81 5.40 46.90
CA LEU A 10 -6.15 5.04 46.41
C LEU A 10 -6.32 5.23 44.88
N VAL A 11 -5.40 5.93 44.22
CA VAL A 11 -5.43 6.19 42.76
C VAL A 11 -4.66 5.13 41.95
N MET A 12 -3.94 4.23 42.62
CA MET A 12 -3.14 3.15 42.01
C MET A 12 -3.81 1.76 42.11
N LEU A 13 -5.15 1.71 42.19
CA LEU A 13 -5.91 0.45 42.17
C LEU A 13 -6.91 0.34 41.00
N CYS A 14 -6.90 1.29 40.05
CA CYS A 14 -7.89 1.34 38.96
C CYS A 14 -7.44 0.78 37.60
N PHE A 15 -6.24 0.17 37.50
CA PHE A 15 -5.75 -0.43 36.23
C PHE A 15 -5.38 -1.91 36.36
N TYR A 16 -5.85 -2.62 37.39
CA TYR A 16 -5.66 -4.06 37.51
C TYR A 16 -6.64 -4.81 36.58
N SER A 17 -6.21 -4.99 35.34
CA SER A 17 -6.45 -6.14 34.46
C SER A 17 -7.82 -6.81 34.52
N CYS A 18 -8.67 -6.49 33.53
CA CYS A 18 -9.76 -7.38 33.13
C CYS A 18 -9.20 -8.76 32.76
N LYS A 19 -9.51 -9.73 33.60
CA LYS A 19 -9.36 -11.16 33.35
C LYS A 19 -10.59 -11.62 32.59
N GLU A 20 -10.45 -12.04 31.34
CA GLU A 20 -11.47 -12.84 30.66
C GLU A 20 -10.90 -14.22 30.33
N GLU A 21 -11.62 -15.23 30.81
CA GLU A 21 -11.40 -16.65 30.54
C GLU A 21 -12.74 -17.26 30.12
N THR A 22 -12.64 -18.38 29.40
CA THR A 22 -13.68 -19.30 28.89
C THR A 22 -14.24 -18.96 27.48
N LYS A 23 -14.36 -19.90 26.53
CA LYS A 23 -14.71 -21.32 26.67
C LYS A 23 -14.02 -22.23 25.64
N LYS A 24 -13.53 -23.37 26.14
CA LYS A 24 -13.31 -24.61 25.39
C LYS A 24 -14.66 -25.13 24.88
N THR A 25 -14.82 -25.27 23.57
CA THR A 25 -15.83 -26.17 22.98
C THR A 25 -15.08 -27.25 22.20
N LYS A 26 -15.15 -28.49 22.70
CA LYS A 26 -14.84 -29.70 21.93
C LYS A 26 -15.95 -29.88 20.89
N SER A 27 -15.63 -30.09 19.62
CA SER A 27 -16.50 -30.87 18.74
C SER A 27 -15.71 -31.61 17.66
N LYS A 28 -15.87 -32.94 17.73
CA LYS A 28 -15.55 -34.06 16.84
C LYS A 28 -14.52 -33.93 15.71
N VAL A 29 -13.46 -34.74 15.91
CA VAL A 29 -12.79 -35.63 14.94
C VAL A 29 -13.60 -35.92 13.67
N VAL A 30 -13.01 -35.59 12.51
CA VAL A 30 -12.87 -36.51 11.37
C VAL A 30 -11.49 -36.25 10.75
N THR A 31 -10.54 -37.16 10.97
CA THR A 31 -9.35 -37.31 10.11
C THR A 31 -9.78 -37.98 8.81
N PRO A 32 -9.30 -37.49 7.66
CA PRO A 32 -8.48 -38.39 6.85
C PRO A 32 -7.22 -37.70 6.31
N SER A 33 -6.12 -38.46 6.40
CA SER A 33 -4.84 -38.32 5.71
C SER A 33 -3.86 -37.25 6.20
N GLU A 34 -2.92 -37.72 7.02
CA GLU A 34 -1.73 -37.01 7.47
C GLU A 34 -0.83 -36.65 6.27
N ARG A 35 -0.77 -35.36 5.94
CA ARG A 35 0.34 -34.77 5.19
C ARG A 35 1.07 -33.83 6.14
N PRO A 36 2.41 -33.93 6.28
CA PRO A 36 3.17 -33.04 7.16
C PRO A 36 2.86 -31.57 6.83
N ILE A 37 2.26 -30.87 7.79
CA ILE A 37 2.11 -29.43 7.78
C ILE A 37 3.49 -28.87 8.13
N THR A 38 4.35 -28.72 7.12
CA THR A 38 5.41 -27.73 7.23
C THR A 38 4.73 -26.37 7.48
N PRO A 39 5.16 -25.59 8.49
CA PRO A 39 4.68 -24.22 8.64
C PRO A 39 4.86 -23.48 7.30
N PRO A 40 3.94 -22.57 6.93
CA PRO A 40 4.10 -21.76 5.72
C PRO A 40 5.52 -21.15 5.74
N PRO A 41 6.26 -21.16 4.63
CA PRO A 41 7.62 -20.64 4.61
C PRO A 41 7.60 -19.21 5.14
N ASP A 42 8.49 -18.92 6.09
CA ASP A 42 8.64 -17.60 6.68
C ASP A 42 9.21 -16.65 5.61
N PHE A 43 8.29 -16.02 4.88
CA PHE A 43 8.57 -15.08 3.80
C PHE A 43 9.31 -13.81 4.26
N ASN A 44 9.59 -13.65 5.55
CA ASN A 44 10.32 -12.50 6.10
C ASN A 44 11.85 -12.54 5.88
N THR A 45 12.39 -13.59 5.25
CA THR A 45 13.85 -13.82 5.17
C THR A 45 14.46 -13.80 3.77
N LEU A 46 13.68 -13.42 2.74
CA LEU A 46 14.17 -13.43 1.36
C LEU A 46 13.86 -12.09 0.67
N THR A 47 14.88 -11.49 0.06
CA THR A 47 14.71 -10.37 -0.87
C THR A 47 14.07 -10.89 -2.16
N GLY A 48 13.08 -10.17 -2.70
CA GLY A 48 12.39 -10.59 -3.92
C GLY A 48 11.21 -11.56 -3.71
N VAL A 49 10.74 -11.72 -2.47
CA VAL A 49 9.52 -12.48 -2.21
C VAL A 49 8.30 -11.69 -2.66
N VAL A 50 7.55 -12.30 -3.56
CA VAL A 50 6.20 -11.90 -3.95
C VAL A 50 5.27 -12.04 -2.74
N GLY A 51 4.64 -10.96 -2.30
CA GLY A 51 3.79 -10.95 -1.11
C GLY A 51 4.48 -10.74 0.25
N GLY A 52 5.80 -10.49 0.26
CA GLY A 52 6.58 -10.24 1.49
C GLY A 52 6.44 -8.80 2.03
N ALA A 53 7.25 -8.42 3.03
CA ALA A 53 7.31 -7.03 3.51
C ALA A 53 7.89 -6.07 2.45
N HIS A 54 7.59 -4.77 2.56
CA HIS A 54 8.01 -3.76 1.57
C HIS A 54 9.52 -3.45 1.66
N TYR A 55 10.07 -3.40 2.87
CA TYR A 55 11.50 -3.25 3.13
C TYR A 55 11.99 -4.39 4.03
N ILE A 56 13.17 -4.94 3.73
CA ILE A 56 13.73 -6.13 4.37
C ILE A 56 15.20 -5.88 4.70
N CYS A 57 15.63 -6.32 5.88
CA CYS A 57 17.01 -6.23 6.31
C CYS A 57 17.88 -7.18 5.47
N PRO A 58 18.93 -6.67 4.81
CA PRO A 58 19.82 -7.52 4.01
C PRO A 58 20.63 -8.52 4.85
N GLN A 59 20.68 -8.32 6.17
CA GLN A 59 21.31 -9.23 7.13
C GLN A 59 20.32 -10.24 7.74
N ASN A 60 19.08 -10.28 7.23
CA ASN A 60 18.04 -11.23 7.65
C ASN A 60 17.79 -11.26 9.16
N CYS A 61 17.91 -10.12 9.83
CA CYS A 61 17.59 -10.02 11.24
C CYS A 61 16.10 -10.28 11.48
N VAL A 62 15.78 -11.06 12.52
CA VAL A 62 14.39 -11.25 12.96
C VAL A 62 13.78 -9.89 13.33
N GLY A 63 12.61 -9.57 12.76
CA GLY A 63 11.99 -8.25 12.92
C GLY A 63 12.63 -7.14 12.06
N GLY A 64 13.53 -7.49 11.15
CA GLY A 64 14.17 -6.57 10.21
C GLY A 64 13.29 -6.19 9.02
N THR A 65 11.98 -6.08 9.18
CA THR A 65 11.03 -5.75 8.11
C THR A 65 10.28 -4.47 8.41
N SER A 66 9.98 -3.66 7.41
CA SER A 66 9.14 -2.46 7.57
C SER A 66 8.28 -2.17 6.35
N SER A 67 7.26 -1.34 6.54
CA SER A 67 6.41 -0.79 5.48
C SER A 67 7.00 0.45 4.81
N ALA A 68 7.97 1.10 5.45
CA ALA A 68 8.60 2.35 5.03
C ALA A 68 10.13 2.25 5.03
N GLN A 69 10.80 3.10 4.24
CA GLN A 69 12.26 3.22 4.23
C GLN A 69 12.78 3.51 5.64
N GLY A 70 13.95 2.95 5.97
CA GLY A 70 14.56 3.15 7.27
C GLY A 70 15.74 2.23 7.52
N THR A 71 16.17 2.18 8.77
CA THR A 71 17.21 1.27 9.25
C THR A 71 16.59 0.09 9.99
N CYS A 72 17.29 -1.04 9.96
CA CYS A 72 16.91 -2.22 10.72
C CYS A 72 17.07 -1.92 12.23
N PRO A 73 16.05 -2.16 13.07
CA PRO A 73 16.14 -1.90 14.50
C PRO A 73 17.10 -2.85 15.24
N VAL A 74 17.54 -3.93 14.59
CA VAL A 74 18.42 -4.95 15.19
C VAL A 74 19.89 -4.65 14.92
N CYS A 75 20.23 -4.34 13.67
CA CYS A 75 21.63 -4.19 13.23
C CYS A 75 21.96 -2.80 12.69
N SER A 76 21.01 -1.86 12.75
CA SER A 76 21.13 -0.48 12.27
C SER A 76 21.47 -0.32 10.77
N THR A 77 21.54 -1.41 10.01
CA THR A 77 21.79 -1.41 8.58
C THR A 77 20.57 -0.88 7.83
N ALA A 78 20.77 -0.11 6.76
CA ALA A 78 19.69 0.35 5.90
C ALA A 78 18.87 -0.84 5.36
N LEU A 79 17.54 -0.72 5.41
CA LEU A 79 16.66 -1.75 4.87
C LEU A 79 16.66 -1.69 3.34
N ALA A 80 16.74 -2.86 2.70
CA ALA A 80 16.66 -2.99 1.25
C ALA A 80 15.20 -3.00 0.80
N HIS A 81 14.92 -2.39 -0.36
CA HIS A 81 13.59 -2.41 -0.96
C HIS A 81 13.30 -3.80 -1.55
N ASN A 82 12.13 -4.36 -1.22
CA ASN A 82 11.68 -5.64 -1.75
C ASN A 82 10.89 -5.44 -3.04
N GLN A 83 11.52 -5.70 -4.18
CA GLN A 83 10.87 -5.60 -5.49
C GLN A 83 9.69 -6.57 -5.67
N GLY A 84 9.64 -7.67 -4.92
CA GLY A 84 8.53 -8.63 -4.95
C GLY A 84 7.23 -8.08 -4.37
N PHE A 85 7.31 -7.03 -3.53
CA PHE A 85 6.14 -6.44 -2.85
C PHE A 85 5.07 -5.95 -3.85
N HIS A 86 5.49 -5.27 -4.92
CA HIS A 86 4.57 -4.74 -5.94
C HIS A 86 4.10 -5.79 -6.95
N ASN A 87 4.73 -6.97 -6.96
CA ASN A 87 4.38 -8.08 -7.84
C ASN A 87 3.44 -9.08 -7.16
N THR A 88 2.95 -8.78 -5.95
CA THR A 88 2.01 -9.61 -5.21
C THR A 88 0.71 -9.76 -6.02
N PRO A 89 0.36 -10.98 -6.48
CA PRO A 89 -0.93 -11.21 -7.11
C PRO A 89 -2.00 -10.85 -6.11
N ASN A 90 -2.96 -10.01 -6.52
CA ASN A 90 -4.15 -9.77 -5.74
C ASN A 90 -4.92 -11.10 -5.65
N ILE A 91 -4.72 -11.87 -4.59
CA ILE A 91 -5.55 -13.04 -4.29
C ILE A 91 -6.89 -12.47 -3.82
N THR A 92 -7.76 -12.17 -4.77
CA THR A 92 -9.17 -11.91 -4.50
C THR A 92 -9.83 -13.23 -4.14
N THR A 93 -10.02 -13.48 -2.85
CA THR A 93 -11.08 -14.37 -2.37
C THR A 93 -12.40 -13.91 -3.00
N PRO A 94 -13.22 -14.77 -3.62
CA PRO A 94 -14.44 -14.34 -4.29
C PRO A 94 -15.50 -14.02 -3.24
N THR A 95 -15.49 -12.79 -2.75
CA THR A 95 -16.60 -12.21 -2.01
C THR A 95 -17.24 -11.17 -2.93
N THR A 96 -18.39 -11.56 -3.48
CA THR A 96 -19.48 -10.72 -4.01
C THR A 96 -19.11 -9.32 -4.50
N THR A 97 -18.98 -9.19 -5.83
CA THR A 97 -19.13 -7.98 -6.67
C THR A 97 -18.85 -6.62 -6.05
N ASN A 98 -17.63 -6.11 -6.27
CA ASN A 98 -17.42 -4.70 -6.57
C ASN A 98 -16.59 -4.65 -7.87
N PRO A 99 -17.03 -4.00 -8.95
CA PRO A 99 -16.21 -3.89 -10.15
C PRO A 99 -14.97 -3.07 -9.80
N ALA A 100 -13.80 -3.71 -9.87
CA ALA A 100 -12.55 -2.99 -9.86
C ALA A 100 -12.51 -2.14 -11.13
N VAL A 101 -12.73 -0.83 -10.99
CA VAL A 101 -12.51 0.13 -12.08
C VAL A 101 -11.00 0.19 -12.30
N THR A 102 -10.50 -0.62 -13.22
CA THR A 102 -9.18 -0.39 -13.81
C THR A 102 -9.30 0.86 -14.67
N ASN A 103 -8.93 2.01 -14.11
CA ASN A 103 -8.72 3.23 -14.90
C ASN A 103 -7.44 3.05 -15.72
N SER A 104 -7.47 2.17 -16.71
CA SER A 104 -6.56 2.28 -17.85
C SER A 104 -7.01 3.53 -18.60
N ALA A 105 -6.30 4.65 -18.38
CA ALA A 105 -6.52 5.84 -19.18
C ALA A 105 -6.36 5.45 -20.65
N ALA A 106 -7.46 5.47 -21.40
CA ALA A 106 -7.40 5.26 -22.84
C ALA A 106 -6.45 6.29 -23.42
N THR A 107 -5.51 5.87 -24.27
CA THR A 107 -4.70 6.82 -25.02
C THR A 107 -5.65 7.72 -25.80
N PRO A 108 -5.59 9.05 -25.62
CA PRO A 108 -6.43 9.98 -26.36
C PRO A 108 -6.33 9.72 -27.86
N ALA A 109 -7.46 9.78 -28.55
CA ALA A 109 -7.45 9.80 -30.01
C ALA A 109 -6.60 11.01 -30.48
N PRO A 110 -5.80 10.86 -31.55
CA PRO A 110 -5.07 11.98 -32.12
C PRO A 110 -6.03 13.07 -32.59
N GLY A 111 -5.69 14.32 -32.32
CA GLY A 111 -6.47 15.49 -32.72
C GLY A 111 -7.52 15.93 -31.69
N PRO A 112 -8.43 16.84 -32.10
CA PRO A 112 -9.41 17.42 -31.20
C PRO A 112 -10.58 16.46 -30.90
N ASN A 113 -11.23 16.64 -29.76
CA ASN A 113 -12.49 15.99 -29.44
C ASN A 113 -13.65 16.54 -30.30
N LEU A 114 -14.86 15.97 -30.16
CA LEU A 114 -16.03 16.37 -30.96
C LEU A 114 -16.45 17.85 -30.78
N ALA A 115 -16.01 18.49 -29.71
CA ALA A 115 -16.21 19.91 -29.45
C ALA A 115 -15.02 20.78 -29.93
N GLY A 116 -14.08 20.21 -30.68
CA GLY A 116 -12.95 20.92 -31.27
C GLY A 116 -11.78 21.19 -30.32
N GLN A 117 -11.78 20.57 -29.13
CA GLN A 117 -10.78 20.84 -28.08
C GLN A 117 -9.63 19.86 -28.20
N TYR A 118 -8.39 20.34 -28.09
CA TYR A 118 -7.18 19.51 -28.09
C TYR A 118 -6.75 19.14 -26.67
N HIS A 119 -6.00 18.03 -26.53
CA HIS A 119 -5.49 17.56 -25.25
C HIS A 119 -4.47 18.54 -24.64
N TYR A 120 -3.66 19.18 -25.49
CA TYR A 120 -2.78 20.29 -25.11
C TYR A 120 -3.06 21.51 -25.99
N THR A 121 -3.20 22.69 -25.37
CA THR A 121 -3.56 23.95 -26.04
C THR A 121 -2.50 25.02 -25.82
N CYS A 122 -2.36 25.94 -26.78
CA CYS A 122 -1.39 27.04 -26.68
C CYS A 122 -1.85 28.10 -25.67
N THR A 123 -0.96 28.47 -24.74
CA THR A 123 -1.22 29.53 -23.74
C THR A 123 -1.44 30.91 -24.36
N ASN A 124 -0.90 31.15 -25.55
CA ASN A 124 -1.06 32.40 -26.28
C ASN A 124 -2.37 32.48 -27.09
N GLY A 125 -3.25 31.48 -26.99
CA GLY A 125 -4.55 31.48 -27.66
C GLY A 125 -4.49 31.25 -29.17
N CYS A 126 -3.40 30.67 -29.70
CA CYS A 126 -3.34 30.27 -31.10
C CYS A 126 -4.36 29.18 -31.41
N ALA A 127 -4.89 29.20 -32.64
CA ALA A 127 -5.76 28.14 -33.13
C ALA A 127 -5.01 26.80 -33.19
N GLY A 128 -5.67 25.70 -32.80
CA GLY A 128 -5.11 24.35 -32.78
C GLY A 128 -4.53 23.93 -31.42
N GLY A 129 -3.81 22.81 -31.42
CA GLY A 129 -3.22 22.20 -30.23
C GLY A 129 -2.40 20.97 -30.58
N GLY A 130 -2.12 20.14 -29.58
CA GLY A 130 -1.36 18.91 -29.75
C GLY A 130 -1.86 17.77 -28.87
N ASP A 131 -1.46 16.57 -29.22
CA ASP A 131 -1.81 15.33 -28.51
C ASP A 131 -0.83 15.03 -27.36
N THR A 132 0.34 15.68 -27.41
CA THR A 132 1.43 15.55 -26.45
C THR A 132 1.91 16.92 -25.97
N VAL A 133 2.63 16.93 -24.84
CA VAL A 133 3.41 18.09 -24.40
C VAL A 133 4.35 18.54 -25.52
N GLY A 134 4.48 19.84 -25.74
CA GLY A 134 5.34 20.38 -26.78
C GLY A 134 5.18 21.87 -27.02
N LYS A 135 5.59 22.32 -28.20
CA LYS A 135 5.49 23.71 -28.64
C LYS A 135 4.36 23.87 -29.66
N CYS A 136 3.67 25.00 -29.60
CA CYS A 136 2.67 25.39 -30.58
C CYS A 136 3.32 25.62 -31.95
N SER A 137 2.79 24.99 -33.00
CA SER A 137 3.28 25.16 -34.37
C SER A 137 3.14 26.59 -34.90
N SER A 138 2.21 27.37 -34.37
CA SER A 138 1.89 28.72 -34.87
C SER A 138 2.74 29.82 -34.24
N CYS A 139 3.13 29.68 -32.97
CA CYS A 139 3.85 30.74 -32.24
C CYS A 139 5.04 30.25 -31.39
N ALA A 140 5.37 28.96 -31.45
CA ALA A 140 6.40 28.31 -30.62
C ALA A 140 6.22 28.44 -29.09
N GLY A 141 5.05 28.90 -28.63
CA GLY A 141 4.70 28.95 -27.21
C GLY A 141 4.45 27.55 -26.64
N ASP A 142 4.54 27.39 -25.32
CA ASP A 142 4.29 26.11 -24.66
C ASP A 142 2.83 25.67 -24.82
N LEU A 143 2.65 24.37 -25.05
CA LEU A 143 1.35 23.71 -24.99
C LEU A 143 1.09 23.22 -23.57
N THR A 144 -0.02 23.66 -22.99
CA THR A 144 -0.46 23.27 -21.64
C THR A 144 -1.61 22.29 -21.71
N HIS A 145 -1.67 21.38 -20.74
CA HIS A 145 -2.74 20.39 -20.66
C HIS A 145 -4.11 21.05 -20.53
N ASN A 146 -5.08 20.60 -21.33
CA ASN A 146 -6.44 21.10 -21.36
C ASN A 146 -7.38 20.12 -20.63
N GLN A 147 -7.77 20.47 -19.40
CA GLN A 147 -8.67 19.64 -18.58
C GLN A 147 -10.02 19.39 -19.26
N ALA A 148 -10.52 20.32 -20.07
CA ALA A 148 -11.82 20.20 -20.73
C ALA A 148 -11.83 19.14 -21.85
N PHE A 149 -10.65 18.65 -22.27
CA PHE A 149 -10.55 17.58 -23.26
C PHE A 149 -11.20 16.27 -22.79
N HIS A 150 -11.18 16.00 -21.48
CA HIS A 150 -11.64 14.76 -20.85
C HIS A 150 -13.05 14.84 -20.25
N ILE A 151 -13.81 15.90 -20.54
CA ILE A 151 -15.21 16.09 -20.13
C ILE A 151 -16.14 15.66 -21.27
#